data_AF-A0A834ANN8-F1
#
_entry.id   AF-A0A834ANN8-F1
#
_cell.length_a   1.000
_cell.length_b   1.000
_cell.length_c   1.000
_cell.angle_alpha   90.00
_cell.angle_beta   90.00
_cell.angle_gamma   90.00
#
_symmetry.space_group_name_H-M   'P 1'
#
loop_
_entity.id
_entity.type
_entity.pdbx_description
1 polymer ?
#
loop_
_entity_poly.entity_id
_entity_poly.type
_entity_poly.pdbx_seq_one_letter_code
_entity_poly.pdbx_strand_id
1 'polypeptide(L)'
;MALHVPKAPGFAQMLKEGAKHFSGLEEAVYRNIQACKELAQTTRTAYGPNGMNKMVINHLEKLFVTNDAATILRELECCKSWRLVSC
;
A
#
# COMPACT_ATOMS: atom_id res chain seq x y z
N MET A 1 34.80 9.93 -41.96
CA MET A 1 34.49 8.97 -40.87
C MET A 1 33.33 9.54 -40.09
N ALA A 2 32.13 8.97 -40.25
CA ALA A 2 30.88 9.51 -39.71
C ALA A 2 30.87 9.41 -38.17
N LEU A 3 30.47 10.50 -37.51
CA LEU A 3 30.23 10.56 -36.07
C LEU A 3 29.10 9.60 -35.67
N HIS A 4 29.42 8.68 -34.76
CA HIS A 4 28.46 7.80 -34.10
C HIS A 4 27.54 8.65 -33.21
N VAL A 5 26.30 8.86 -33.66
CA VAL A 5 25.25 9.48 -32.85
C VAL A 5 24.86 8.48 -31.74
N PRO A 6 25.00 8.82 -30.44
CA PRO A 6 24.55 7.93 -29.38
C PRO A 6 23.02 7.81 -29.44
N LYS A 7 22.50 6.59 -29.57
CA LYS A 7 21.07 6.30 -29.44
C LYS A 7 20.62 6.79 -28.06
N ALA A 8 19.51 7.53 -28.02
CA ALA A 8 18.92 8.05 -26.79
C ALA A 8 18.83 6.94 -25.72
N PRO A 9 19.23 7.21 -24.46
CA PRO A 9 19.15 6.23 -23.38
C PRO A 9 17.70 5.80 -23.23
N GLY A 10 17.46 4.49 -23.25
CA GLY A 10 16.11 3.95 -23.09
C GLY A 10 15.53 4.38 -21.75
N PHE A 11 14.20 4.48 -21.67
CA PHE A 11 13.44 4.96 -20.49
C PHE A 11 13.90 4.34 -19.15
N ALA A 12 14.43 3.12 -19.16
CA ALA A 12 14.99 2.42 -18.02
C ALA A 12 16.30 3.03 -17.44
N GLN A 13 17.09 3.76 -18.24
CA GLN A 13 18.35 4.39 -17.81
C GLN A 13 18.16 5.79 -17.21
N MET A 14 16.98 6.41 -17.37
CA MET A 14 16.65 7.68 -16.72
C MET A 14 16.08 7.50 -15.30
N LEU A 15 15.81 6.25 -14.91
CA LEU A 15 15.26 5.93 -13.59
C LEU A 15 16.39 5.67 -12.60
N LYS A 16 16.22 6.19 -11.37
CA LYS A 16 17.17 5.98 -10.27
C LYS A 16 17.40 4.49 -10.06
N GLU A 17 18.66 4.07 -9.90
CA GLU A 17 19.00 2.67 -9.66
C GLU A 17 18.20 2.11 -8.48
N GLY A 18 17.33 1.13 -8.76
CA GLY A 18 16.41 0.54 -7.78
C GLY A 18 14.93 0.95 -7.90
N ALA A 19 14.58 1.89 -8.79
CA ALA A 19 13.18 2.24 -9.05
C ALA A 19 12.49 1.13 -9.85
N LYS A 20 11.61 0.37 -9.20
CA LYS A 20 10.70 -0.57 -9.88
C LYS A 20 9.62 0.23 -10.59
N HIS A 21 9.79 0.48 -11.88
CA HIS A 21 8.74 1.08 -12.69
C HIS A 21 7.78 -0.02 -13.14
N PHE A 22 6.55 0.03 -12.65
CA PHE A 22 5.48 -0.83 -13.11
C PHE A 22 4.87 -0.18 -14.35
N SER A 23 5.48 -0.42 -15.52
CA SER A 23 4.96 0.05 -16.81
C SER A 23 3.96 -0.98 -17.36
N GLY A 24 2.74 -0.96 -16.84
CA GLY A 24 1.64 -1.77 -17.33
C GLY A 24 0.30 -1.28 -16.77
N LEU A 25 -0.63 -0.90 -17.64
CA LEU A 25 -2.00 -0.52 -17.24
C LEU A 25 -2.66 -1.67 -16.46
N GLU A 26 -2.51 -2.91 -16.92
CA GLU A 26 -3.11 -4.07 -16.27
C GLU A 26 -2.47 -4.40 -14.92
N GLU A 27 -1.13 -4.34 -14.80
CA GLU A 27 -0.45 -4.65 -13.53
C GLU A 27 -0.77 -3.61 -12.44
N ALA A 28 -0.81 -2.32 -12.81
CA ALA A 28 -1.19 -1.26 -11.88
C ALA A 28 -2.64 -1.42 -11.41
N VAL A 29 -3.57 -1.73 -12.32
CA VAL A 29 -4.98 -1.95 -12.00
C VAL A 29 -5.15 -3.15 -11.06
N TYR A 30 -4.50 -4.28 -11.35
CA TYR A 30 -4.62 -5.48 -10.52
C TYR A 30 -4.12 -5.25 -9.09
N ARG A 31 -2.95 -4.60 -8.93
CA ARG A 31 -2.39 -4.29 -7.61
C ARG A 31 -3.26 -3.31 -6.82
N ASN A 32 -3.82 -2.29 -7.47
CA ASN A 32 -4.73 -1.35 -6.82
C ASN A 32 -6.01 -2.06 -6.33
N ILE A 33 -6.58 -2.93 -7.16
CA ILE A 33 -7.77 -3.72 -6.78
C ILE A 33 -7.43 -4.64 -5.61
N GLN A 34 -6.26 -5.29 -5.62
CA GLN A 34 -5.84 -6.16 -4.53
C GLN A 34 -5.67 -5.39 -3.22
N ALA A 35 -4.99 -4.24 -3.23
CA ALA A 35 -4.81 -3.40 -2.06
C ALA A 35 -6.16 -2.95 -1.46
N CYS A 36 -7.09 -2.51 -2.31
CA CYS A 36 -8.44 -2.14 -1.88
C CYS A 36 -9.22 -3.32 -1.28
N LYS A 37 -9.07 -4.53 -1.84
CA LYS A 37 -9.71 -5.75 -1.31
C LYS A 37 -9.18 -6.11 0.07
N GLU A 38 -7.87 -6.02 0.29
CA GLU A 38 -7.25 -6.30 1.60
C GLU A 38 -7.71 -5.30 2.68
N LEU A 39 -7.77 -4.01 2.32
CA LEU A 39 -8.34 -2.97 3.18
C LEU A 39 -9.81 -3.24 3.53
N ALA A 40 -10.61 -3.62 2.53
CA ALA A 40 -12.03 -3.92 2.72
C ALA A 40 -12.24 -5.18 3.60
N GLN A 41 -11.41 -6.21 3.46
CA GLN A 41 -11.49 -7.40 4.31
C GLN A 41 -11.19 -7.07 5.78
N THR A 42 -10.21 -6.18 6.00
CA THR A 42 -9.84 -5.73 7.35
C THR A 42 -11.00 -5.01 8.04
N THR A 43 -11.59 -4.02 7.37
CA THR A 43 -12.69 -3.22 7.93
C THR A 43 -14.00 -3.99 8.03
N ARG A 44 -14.25 -4.95 7.12
CA ARG A 44 -15.46 -5.80 7.13
C ARG A 44 -15.62 -6.55 8.45
N THR A 45 -14.53 -7.00 9.06
CA THR A 45 -14.58 -7.73 10.34
C THR A 45 -14.85 -6.83 11.55
N ALA A 46 -14.68 -5.51 11.42
CA ALA A 46 -15.07 -4.54 12.42
C ALA A 46 -16.50 -4.01 12.21
N TYR A 47 -17.17 -4.34 11.10
CA TYR A 47 -18.46 -3.76 10.77
C TYR A 47 -19.63 -4.42 11.55
N GLY A 48 -20.49 -3.59 12.13
CA GLY A 48 -21.74 -4.00 12.78
C GLY A 48 -21.65 -4.19 14.30
N PRO A 49 -22.76 -4.50 14.97
CA PRO A 49 -22.83 -4.60 16.44
C PRO A 49 -21.99 -5.76 17.02
N ASN A 50 -21.70 -6.78 16.20
CA ASN A 50 -20.80 -7.89 16.53
C ASN A 50 -19.41 -7.71 15.89
N GLY A 51 -19.05 -6.49 15.49
CA GLY A 51 -17.77 -6.19 14.88
C GLY A 51 -16.62 -6.36 15.88
N MET A 52 -15.55 -7.02 15.45
CA MET A 52 -14.35 -7.19 16.28
C MET A 52 -13.56 -5.89 16.34
N ASN A 53 -13.05 -5.56 17.52
CA ASN A 53 -12.19 -4.40 17.70
C ASN A 53 -10.81 -4.68 17.09
N LYS A 54 -10.24 -3.69 16.43
CA LYS A 54 -8.89 -3.78 15.88
C LYS A 54 -7.91 -3.10 16.82
N MET A 55 -6.83 -3.80 17.12
CA MET A 55 -5.68 -3.23 17.80
C MET A 55 -4.69 -2.73 16.76
N VAL A 56 -4.48 -1.41 16.71
CA VAL A 56 -3.54 -0.73 15.83
C VAL A 56 -2.39 -0.19 16.67
N ILE A 57 -1.16 -0.47 16.26
CA ILE A 57 0.07 0.04 16.87
C ILE A 57 0.67 1.07 15.92
N ASN A 58 0.75 2.32 16.35
CA ASN A 58 1.34 3.39 15.55
C ASN A 58 2.89 3.40 15.68
N HIS A 59 3.60 4.13 14.83
CA HIS A 59 5.08 4.23 14.84
C HIS A 59 5.65 4.86 16.12
N LEU A 60 4.82 5.57 16.89
CA LEU A 60 5.14 6.09 18.24
C LEU A 60 4.76 5.12 19.36
N GLU A 61 4.56 3.83 19.05
CA GLU A 61 4.16 2.76 19.97
C GLU A 61 2.84 3.00 20.73
N LYS A 62 2.02 3.92 20.23
CA LYS A 62 0.67 4.16 20.77
C LYS A 62 -0.27 3.05 20.33
N LEU A 63 -0.99 2.50 21.29
CA LEU A 63 -1.99 1.44 21.11
C LEU A 63 -3.38 2.05 20.98
N PHE A 64 -4.05 1.77 19.86
CA PHE A 64 -5.46 2.10 19.66
C PHE A 64 -6.27 0.83 19.54
N VAL A 65 -7.32 0.70 20.36
CA VAL A 65 -8.32 -0.36 20.24
C VAL A 65 -9.61 0.30 19.77
N THR A 66 -9.98 0.08 18.50
CA THR A 66 -11.14 0.76 17.91
C THR A 66 -11.89 -0.14 16.92
N ASN A 67 -13.18 0.13 16.80
CA ASN A 67 -14.08 -0.44 15.80
C ASN A 67 -14.28 0.51 14.60
N ASP A 68 -13.96 1.79 14.76
CA ASP A 68 -14.19 2.80 13.73
C ASP A 68 -13.22 2.65 12.55
N ALA A 69 -13.79 2.40 11.37
CA ALA A 69 -13.03 2.24 10.13
C ALA A 69 -12.22 3.48 9.75
N ALA A 70 -12.73 4.69 10.00
CA ALA A 70 -12.00 5.93 9.66
C ALA A 70 -10.74 6.10 10.52
N THR A 71 -10.80 5.70 11.79
CA THR A 71 -9.64 5.71 12.69
C THR A 71 -8.64 4.62 12.32
N ILE A 72 -9.11 3.41 11.99
CA ILE A 72 -8.25 2.32 11.51
C ILE A 72 -7.45 2.74 10.26
N LEU A 73 -8.10 3.38 9.28
CA LEU A 73 -7.46 3.83 8.05
C LEU A 73 -6.47 4.99 8.24
N ARG A 74 -6.69 5.84 9.24
CA ARG A 74 -5.79 6.97 9.55
C ARG A 74 -4.51 6.50 10.26
N GLU A 75 -4.64 5.53 11.15
CA GLU A 75 -3.52 5.01 11.94
C GLU A 75 -2.74 3.91 11.19
N LEU A 76 -3.38 3.18 10.27
CA LEU A 76 -2.69 2.30 9.33
C LEU A 76 -1.98 3.15 8.27
N GLU A 77 -0.70 3.44 8.48
CA GLU A 77 0.15 3.99 7.43
C GLU A 77 0.12 3.04 6.21
N CYS A 78 -0.52 3.49 5.13
CA CYS A 78 -0.91 2.72 3.93
C CYS A 78 0.27 2.05 3.16
N CYS A 79 1.51 2.06 3.69
CA CYS A 79 2.69 1.58 2.99
C CYS A 79 3.75 0.88 3.87
N LYS A 80 3.58 0.76 5.20
CA LYS A 80 4.57 0.11 6.08
C LYS A 80 3.97 -1.06 6.83
N SER A 81 4.49 -2.26 6.51
CA SER A 81 4.44 -3.51 7.30
C SER A 81 3.28 -3.62 8.30
N TRP A 82 2.15 -4.15 7.83
CA TRP A 82 0.95 -4.39 8.63
C TRP A 82 1.24 -5.29 9.84
N ARG A 83 1.03 -4.78 11.05
CA ARG A 83 0.91 -5.60 12.27
C ARG A 83 -0.42 -5.28 12.94
N LEU A 84 -1.51 -5.73 12.31
CA LEU A 84 -2.86 -5.62 12.84
C LEU A 84 -3.24 -6.92 13.54
N VAL A 85 -3.55 -6.86 14.83
CA VAL A 85 -4.08 -8.00 15.57
C VAL A 85 -5.58 -7.80 15.74
N SER A 86 -6.36 -8.80 15.37
CA SER A 86 -7.80 -8.84 15.64
C SER A 86 -7.99 -9.41 17.04
N CYS A 87 -8.61 -8.65 17.93
CA CYS A 87 -9.03 -9.12 19.25
C CYS A 87 -10.48 -9.62 19.21
#